data_AF-A0A1A0MJP9-F1
#
_entry.id   AF-A0A1A0MJP9-F1
#
_cell.length_a   1.000
_cell.length_b   1.000
_cell.length_c   1.000
_cell.angle_alpha   90.00
_cell.angle_beta   90.00
_cell.angle_gamma   90.00
#
_symmetry.space_group_name_H-M   'P 1'
#
loop_
_entity.id
_entity.type
_entity.pdbx_description
1 polymer ?
#
loop_
_entity_poly.entity_id
_entity_poly.type
_entity_poly.pdbx_seq_one_letter_code
_entity_poly.pdbx_strand_id
1 'polypeptide(L)'
;MSDEPAATDETSKPPVTRARRRASRPAGTAGSAQATALDVAIPSTASKTSATESVTTKARPAIQAPRRQPHRSLVMTIGLAVVAVLVAALAGGTWFLRHGNGQIEATQDRDQRFVDTAKQTVVNMFSYTQNTVDESVNRFVGGIGPGPLRDMMNQSNNADNLKYLFKQTQANSEAVITAAALESIDNTSNIAKVLVTVRVTLSDMNGVNQPSTPYRQRVFIREDDSGHMAAYDIKYPDGGN
;
A
#
# COMPACT_ATOMS: atom_id res chain seq x y z
N MET A 1 27.81 -39.39 49.38
CA MET A 1 27.34 -40.54 48.59
C MET A 1 26.46 -39.95 47.50
N SER A 2 27.07 -39.41 46.45
CA SER A 2 27.38 -40.13 45.17
C SER A 2 26.08 -40.23 44.36
N ASP A 3 25.92 -39.72 43.13
CA ASP A 3 26.87 -39.44 42.06
C ASP A 3 26.33 -38.33 41.14
N GLU A 4 27.26 -37.53 40.61
CA GLU A 4 27.18 -36.95 39.27
C GLU A 4 27.82 -37.98 38.31
N PRO A 5 27.35 -38.07 37.05
CA PRO A 5 28.33 -37.84 35.99
C PRO A 5 27.79 -37.04 34.78
N ALA A 6 28.60 -36.04 34.41
CA ALA A 6 29.22 -35.85 33.10
C ALA A 6 28.37 -35.84 31.80
N ALA A 7 28.29 -34.61 31.25
CA ALA A 7 28.70 -34.20 29.89
C ALA A 7 28.67 -35.21 28.72
N THR A 8 27.94 -34.83 27.66
CA THR A 8 28.38 -34.80 26.25
C THR A 8 27.42 -33.83 25.52
N ASP A 9 27.83 -32.75 24.87
CA ASP A 9 28.73 -32.52 23.73
C ASP A 9 27.92 -32.26 22.44
N GLU A 10 28.32 -31.15 21.81
CA GLU A 10 28.14 -30.70 20.43
C GLU A 10 26.93 -31.15 19.57
N THR A 11 26.12 -30.19 19.14
CA THR A 11 25.89 -29.96 17.70
C THR A 11 25.52 -28.48 17.48
N SER A 12 26.57 -27.68 17.30
CA SER A 12 26.51 -26.33 16.77
C SER A 12 26.17 -26.41 15.28
N LYS A 13 24.96 -26.02 14.89
CA LYS A 13 24.55 -25.93 13.48
C LYS A 13 24.80 -24.49 12.99
N PRO A 14 25.62 -24.27 11.95
CA PRO A 14 25.95 -22.91 11.52
C PRO A 14 24.77 -22.22 10.82
N PRO A 15 24.68 -20.88 10.86
CA PRO A 15 23.65 -20.15 10.14
C PRO A 15 23.88 -20.26 8.62
N VAL A 16 22.90 -20.84 7.94
CA VAL A 16 22.85 -20.90 6.47
C VAL A 16 22.72 -19.47 5.93
N THR A 17 23.84 -18.92 5.46
CA THR A 17 23.87 -17.60 4.82
C THR A 17 23.19 -17.70 3.46
N ARG A 18 21.92 -17.30 3.38
CA ARG A 18 21.22 -17.15 2.10
C ARG A 18 21.82 -15.97 1.33
N ALA A 19 22.64 -16.31 0.33
CA ALA A 19 23.17 -15.37 -0.65
C ALA A 19 22.01 -14.61 -1.32
N ARG A 20 21.92 -13.29 -1.09
CA ARG A 20 21.06 -12.40 -1.86
C ARG A 20 21.56 -12.39 -3.31
N ARG A 21 20.87 -13.11 -4.20
CA ARG A 21 21.03 -12.96 -5.65
C ARG A 21 20.66 -11.51 -6.03
N ARG A 22 21.68 -10.68 -6.23
CA ARG A 22 21.55 -9.37 -6.88
C ARG A 22 21.11 -9.61 -8.32
N ALA A 23 19.89 -9.20 -8.67
CA ALA A 23 19.49 -9.07 -10.05
C ALA A 23 20.21 -7.86 -10.65
N SER A 24 21.29 -8.11 -11.39
CA SER A 24 21.93 -7.13 -12.26
C SER A 24 21.03 -6.88 -13.46
N ARG A 25 20.35 -5.72 -13.49
CA ARG A 25 19.79 -5.18 -14.73
C ARG A 25 20.81 -4.19 -15.32
N PRO A 26 21.30 -4.40 -16.55
CA PRO A 26 22.14 -3.41 -17.20
C PRO A 26 21.35 -2.12 -17.44
N ALA A 27 21.96 -1.00 -17.07
CA ALA A 27 21.46 0.33 -17.38
C ALA A 27 21.47 0.54 -18.90
N GLY A 28 20.29 0.71 -19.49
CA GLY A 28 20.15 1.10 -20.89
C GLY A 28 20.67 2.51 -21.08
N THR A 29 21.70 2.62 -21.90
CA THR A 29 22.43 3.83 -22.25
C THR A 29 21.56 4.83 -23.00
N ALA A 30 21.58 6.09 -22.55
CA ALA A 30 21.15 7.24 -23.34
C ALA A 30 22.04 7.36 -24.60
N GLY A 31 21.41 7.46 -25.77
CA GLY A 31 22.10 7.55 -27.05
C GLY A 31 21.28 8.36 -28.05
N SER A 32 21.81 9.53 -28.34
CA SER A 32 21.38 10.58 -29.24
C SER A 32 20.99 10.16 -30.67
N ALA A 33 20.11 11.00 -31.23
CA ALA A 33 19.86 11.25 -32.64
C ALA A 33 20.97 10.86 -33.63
N GLN A 34 20.58 10.26 -34.76
CA GLN A 34 20.59 10.93 -36.07
C GLN A 34 19.96 10.05 -37.16
N ALA A 35 19.32 10.73 -38.10
CA ALA A 35 18.72 10.18 -39.30
C ALA A 35 19.81 9.73 -40.28
N THR A 36 19.70 8.51 -40.77
CA THR A 36 20.48 8.01 -41.90
C THR A 36 19.67 8.22 -43.17
N ALA A 37 20.18 9.06 -44.06
CA ALA A 37 19.74 9.19 -45.44
C ALA A 37 19.96 7.86 -46.19
N LEU A 38 18.99 7.47 -47.02
CA LEU A 38 19.24 6.54 -48.12
C LEU A 38 18.98 7.27 -49.44
N ASP A 39 20.04 7.21 -50.23
CA ASP A 39 20.31 7.82 -51.51
C ASP A 39 19.78 6.92 -52.64
N VAL A 40 19.04 7.48 -53.61
CA VAL A 40 18.81 6.84 -54.92
C VAL A 40 18.79 7.90 -56.02
N ALA A 41 19.98 8.10 -56.59
CA ALA A 41 20.33 8.12 -58.01
C ALA A 41 19.50 8.97 -59.00
N ILE A 42 20.14 10.05 -59.45
CA ILE A 42 19.84 10.83 -60.66
C ILE A 42 20.69 10.28 -61.81
N PRO A 43 20.14 9.98 -63.01
CA PRO A 43 20.94 9.97 -64.23
C PRO A 43 20.92 11.35 -64.90
N SER A 44 22.14 11.86 -65.06
CA SER A 44 22.51 13.10 -65.74
C SER A 44 22.47 12.95 -67.26
N THR A 45 21.82 13.90 -67.92
CA THR A 45 22.15 14.57 -69.21
C THR A 45 22.91 13.81 -70.31
N ALA A 46 22.33 13.70 -71.51
CA ALA A 46 22.89 14.30 -72.75
C ALA A 46 21.99 14.09 -73.98
N SER A 47 21.46 15.22 -74.46
CA SER A 47 21.19 15.66 -75.84
C SER A 47 21.26 14.67 -77.01
N LYS A 48 20.22 14.68 -77.86
CA LYS A 48 20.38 14.80 -79.32
C LYS A 48 19.18 15.50 -79.97
N THR A 49 19.55 16.44 -80.83
CA THR A 49 18.79 17.49 -81.51
C THR A 49 18.11 17.01 -82.80
N SER A 50 16.93 17.53 -83.08
CA SER A 50 16.42 17.97 -84.40
C SER A 50 15.26 18.95 -84.11
N ALA A 51 15.44 20.27 -84.15
CA ALA A 51 15.41 21.15 -85.35
C ALA A 51 14.09 20.97 -86.13
N THR A 52 13.23 21.93 -86.42
CA THR A 52 13.20 23.41 -86.36
C THR A 52 11.72 23.78 -86.54
N GLU A 53 11.13 24.71 -85.78
CA GLU A 53 10.77 26.02 -86.35
C GLU A 53 10.58 27.06 -85.25
N SER A 54 11.45 28.06 -85.32
CA SER A 54 11.39 29.32 -84.60
C SER A 54 10.42 30.27 -85.29
N VAL A 55 9.34 30.65 -84.60
CA VAL A 55 8.70 31.95 -84.83
C VAL A 55 8.88 32.80 -83.58
N THR A 56 9.65 33.85 -83.77
CA THR A 56 9.98 34.96 -82.88
C THR A 56 8.74 35.58 -82.23
N THR A 57 8.69 35.67 -80.89
CA THR A 57 8.13 36.87 -80.24
C THR A 57 8.57 37.01 -78.77
N LYS A 58 9.38 38.06 -78.54
CA LYS A 58 9.47 38.97 -77.37
C LYS A 58 9.42 38.40 -75.94
N ALA A 59 10.46 38.77 -75.18
CA ALA A 59 10.62 38.60 -73.75
C ALA A 59 9.36 38.96 -72.93
N ARG A 60 8.98 38.04 -72.02
CA ARG A 60 7.91 38.21 -71.03
C ARG A 60 8.54 38.16 -69.62
N PRO A 61 8.13 39.02 -68.67
CA PRO A 61 8.78 39.13 -67.37
C PRO A 61 8.58 37.85 -66.55
N ALA A 62 9.57 37.50 -65.73
CA ALA A 62 9.54 36.36 -64.82
C ALA A 62 8.36 36.46 -63.85
N ILE A 63 7.34 35.61 -64.05
CA ILE A 63 6.24 35.45 -63.12
C ILE A 63 6.74 34.58 -61.97
N GLN A 64 6.96 35.19 -60.79
CA GLN A 64 7.19 34.43 -59.56
C GLN A 64 5.96 33.58 -59.27
N ALA A 65 6.13 32.26 -59.24
CA ALA A 65 5.07 31.34 -58.88
C ALA A 65 4.60 31.62 -57.43
N PRO A 66 3.29 31.77 -57.18
CA PRO A 66 2.80 32.04 -55.84
C PRO A 66 3.10 30.83 -54.95
N ARG A 67 3.88 31.04 -53.88
CA ARG A 67 4.11 30.04 -52.84
C ARG A 67 2.75 29.68 -52.23
N ARG A 68 2.28 28.44 -52.48
CA ARG A 68 1.09 27.88 -51.83
C ARG A 68 1.23 28.02 -50.32
N GLN A 69 0.34 28.79 -49.71
CA GLN A 69 0.32 28.92 -48.27
C GLN A 69 -0.17 27.59 -47.66
N PRO A 70 0.56 27.00 -46.70
CA PRO A 70 0.09 25.80 -46.04
C PRO A 70 -1.23 26.10 -45.33
N HIS A 71 -2.21 25.20 -45.44
CA HIS A 71 -3.53 25.30 -44.79
C HIS A 71 -3.42 25.10 -43.26
N ARG A 72 -2.66 25.97 -42.58
CA ARG A 72 -2.34 25.90 -41.15
C ARG A 72 -3.59 25.96 -40.28
N SER A 73 -4.60 26.72 -40.70
CA SER A 73 -5.90 26.81 -40.02
C SER A 73 -6.65 25.46 -40.02
N LEU A 74 -6.64 24.75 -41.15
CA LEU A 74 -7.29 23.44 -41.29
C LEU A 74 -6.56 22.36 -40.49
N VAL A 75 -5.23 22.39 -40.46
CA VAL A 75 -4.44 21.48 -39.61
C VAL A 75 -4.65 21.77 -38.12
N MET A 76 -4.78 23.05 -37.73
CA MET A 76 -5.10 23.45 -36.36
C MET A 76 -6.49 22.98 -35.92
N THR A 77 -7.52 23.13 -36.77
CA THR A 77 -8.88 22.71 -36.42
C THR A 77 -8.99 21.19 -36.31
N ILE A 78 -8.35 20.44 -37.22
CA ILE A 78 -8.29 18.99 -37.13
C ILE A 78 -7.50 18.55 -35.89
N GLY A 79 -6.36 19.19 -35.61
CA GLY A 79 -5.57 18.91 -34.41
C GLY A 79 -6.38 19.13 -33.13
N LEU A 80 -7.10 20.25 -33.04
CA LEU A 80 -7.97 20.55 -31.90
C LEU A 80 -9.09 19.51 -31.75
N ALA A 81 -9.72 19.10 -32.86
CA ALA A 81 -10.79 18.11 -32.85
C ALA A 81 -10.29 16.74 -32.36
N VAL A 82 -9.11 16.30 -32.82
CA VAL A 82 -8.49 15.05 -32.36
C VAL A 82 -8.18 15.11 -30.86
N VAL A 83 -7.61 16.22 -30.38
CA VAL A 83 -7.35 16.41 -28.95
C VAL A 83 -8.66 16.37 -28.14
N ALA A 84 -9.72 17.05 -28.60
CA ALA A 84 -11.01 17.05 -27.92
C ALA A 84 -11.62 15.64 -27.82
N VAL A 85 -11.54 14.84 -28.88
CA VAL A 85 -12.00 13.44 -28.88
C VAL A 85 -11.17 12.59 -27.92
N LEU A 86 -9.84 12.74 -27.92
CA LEU A 86 -8.97 12.02 -26.98
C LEU A 86 -9.29 12.39 -25.53
N VAL A 87 -9.49 13.67 -25.23
CA VAL A 87 -9.87 14.13 -23.88
C VAL A 87 -11.24 13.58 -23.50
N ALA A 88 -12.23 13.61 -24.40
CA ALA A 88 -13.56 13.04 -24.14
C ALA A 88 -13.52 11.53 -23.90
N ALA A 89 -12.71 10.79 -24.67
CA ALA A 89 -12.50 9.36 -24.49
C ALA A 89 -11.83 9.05 -23.14
N LEU A 90 -10.80 9.82 -22.75
CA LEU A 90 -10.14 9.67 -21.46
C LEU A 90 -11.07 10.03 -20.29
N ALA A 91 -11.84 11.12 -20.41
CA ALA A 91 -12.81 11.55 -19.40
C ALA A 91 -13.95 10.53 -19.25
N GLY A 92 -14.49 10.03 -20.37
CA GLY A 92 -15.53 8.99 -20.36
C GLY A 92 -15.01 7.68 -19.80
N GLY A 93 -13.81 7.26 -20.18
CA GLY A 93 -13.14 6.07 -19.63
C GLY A 93 -12.92 6.19 -18.12
N THR A 94 -12.31 7.29 -17.66
CA THR A 94 -12.06 7.50 -16.22
C THR A 94 -13.36 7.58 -15.40
N TRP A 95 -14.40 8.22 -15.93
CA TRP A 95 -15.72 8.27 -15.29
C TRP A 95 -16.33 6.87 -15.16
N PHE A 96 -16.29 6.06 -16.21
CA PHE A 96 -16.82 4.69 -16.21
C PHE A 96 -16.08 3.79 -15.22
N LEU A 97 -14.74 3.84 -15.20
CA LEU A 97 -13.93 3.08 -14.23
C LEU A 97 -14.24 3.50 -12.79
N ARG A 98 -14.46 4.79 -12.53
CA ARG A 98 -14.80 5.29 -11.18
C ARG A 98 -16.18 4.80 -10.73
N HIS A 99 -17.14 4.68 -11.63
CA HIS A 99 -18.50 4.24 -11.29
C HIS A 99 -18.63 2.71 -11.20
N GLY A 100 -17.76 1.95 -11.87
CA GLY A 100 -17.79 0.48 -11.85
C GLY A 100 -17.25 -0.17 -10.56
N ASN A 101 -16.50 0.57 -9.73
CA ASN A 101 -15.70 -0.02 -8.65
C ASN A 101 -16.33 0.00 -7.25
N GLY A 102 -17.56 0.49 -7.09
CA GLY A 102 -18.15 0.69 -5.76
C GLY A 102 -18.22 -0.55 -4.87
N GLN A 103 -18.41 -1.75 -5.45
CA GLN A 103 -18.46 -3.00 -4.68
C GLN A 103 -17.08 -3.46 -4.19
N ILE A 104 -16.05 -3.22 -5.00
CA ILE A 104 -14.66 -3.53 -4.64
C ILE A 104 -14.18 -2.56 -3.55
N GLU A 105 -14.58 -1.30 -3.65
CA GLU A 105 -14.25 -0.27 -2.65
C GLU A 105 -14.98 -0.52 -1.33
N ALA A 106 -16.28 -0.85 -1.36
CA ALA A 106 -17.05 -1.16 -0.16
C ALA A 106 -16.52 -2.39 0.61
N THR A 107 -16.03 -3.41 -0.09
CA THR A 107 -15.41 -4.59 0.52
C THR A 107 -14.05 -4.25 1.13
N GLN A 108 -13.20 -3.50 0.42
CA GLN A 108 -11.92 -3.02 0.96
C GLN A 108 -12.11 -2.11 2.19
N ASP A 109 -13.09 -1.21 2.16
CA ASP A 109 -13.40 -0.32 3.27
C ASP A 109 -13.89 -1.10 4.50
N ARG A 110 -14.67 -2.17 4.30
CA ARG A 110 -15.09 -3.08 5.37
C ARG A 110 -13.91 -3.84 5.95
N ASP A 111 -13.07 -4.42 5.10
CA ASP A 111 -11.86 -5.16 5.50
C ASP A 111 -10.89 -4.26 6.29
N GLN A 112 -10.72 -3.02 5.84
CA GLN A 112 -9.89 -2.03 6.50
C GLN A 112 -10.44 -1.65 7.88
N ARG A 113 -11.76 -1.49 8.01
CA ARG A 113 -12.40 -1.24 9.32
C ARG A 113 -12.18 -2.38 10.31
N PHE A 114 -12.20 -3.65 9.88
CA PHE A 114 -11.86 -4.76 10.76
C PHE A 114 -10.42 -4.64 11.29
N VAL A 115 -9.48 -4.32 10.41
CA VAL A 115 -8.07 -4.14 10.77
C VAL A 115 -7.90 -2.96 11.73
N ASP A 116 -8.57 -1.84 11.47
CA ASP A 116 -8.44 -0.63 12.29
C ASP A 116 -9.09 -0.79 13.67
N THR A 117 -10.24 -1.46 13.75
CA THR A 117 -10.84 -1.84 15.04
C THR A 117 -9.88 -2.74 15.83
N ALA A 118 -9.26 -3.73 15.19
CA ALA A 118 -8.29 -4.60 15.86
C ALA A 118 -7.06 -3.85 16.37
N LYS A 119 -6.51 -2.92 15.59
CA LYS A 119 -5.42 -2.03 16.04
C LYS A 119 -5.85 -1.23 17.26
N GLN A 120 -7.03 -0.61 17.21
CA GLN A 120 -7.54 0.21 18.29
C GLN A 120 -7.75 -0.60 19.58
N THR A 121 -8.30 -1.81 19.48
CA THR A 121 -8.45 -2.71 20.64
C THR A 121 -7.09 -3.00 21.28
N VAL A 122 -6.07 -3.35 20.48
CA VAL A 122 -4.73 -3.67 20.99
C VAL A 122 -4.07 -2.45 21.63
N VAL A 123 -4.19 -1.27 21.01
CA VAL A 123 -3.71 -0.01 21.60
C VAL A 123 -4.42 0.28 22.91
N ASN A 124 -5.76 0.16 22.97
CA ASN A 124 -6.54 0.38 24.18
C ASN A 124 -6.17 -0.59 25.30
N MET A 125 -5.79 -1.83 24.97
CA MET A 125 -5.41 -2.86 25.94
C MET A 125 -4.05 -2.59 26.58
N PHE A 126 -3.08 -2.09 25.80
CA PHE A 126 -1.70 -1.91 26.25
C PHE A 126 -1.33 -0.48 26.61
N SER A 127 -2.21 0.51 26.38
CA SER A 127 -1.93 1.91 26.65
C SER A 127 -2.65 2.38 27.91
N TYR A 128 -1.89 2.79 28.92
CA TYR A 128 -2.42 3.38 30.14
C TYR A 128 -1.37 4.24 30.83
N THR A 129 -1.84 5.16 31.68
CA THR A 129 -0.98 5.87 32.63
C THR A 129 -1.47 5.57 34.05
N GLN A 130 -0.63 5.79 35.06
CA GLN A 130 -1.04 5.57 36.46
C GLN A 130 -2.26 6.40 36.86
N ASN A 131 -2.42 7.60 36.28
CA ASN A 131 -3.57 8.47 36.57
C ASN A 131 -4.85 8.05 35.82
N THR A 132 -4.73 7.22 34.79
CA THR A 132 -5.84 6.85 33.89
C THR A 132 -6.11 5.35 33.87
N VAL A 133 -5.62 4.57 34.85
CA VAL A 133 -5.79 3.11 34.87
C VAL A 133 -7.26 2.72 34.80
N ASP A 134 -8.11 3.32 35.63
CA ASP A 134 -9.53 2.96 35.70
C ASP A 134 -10.23 3.25 34.37
N GLU A 135 -9.96 4.42 33.78
CA GLU A 135 -10.49 4.81 32.47
C GLU A 135 -9.97 3.91 31.36
N SER A 136 -8.68 3.55 31.37
CA SER A 136 -8.04 2.76 30.31
C SER A 136 -8.54 1.32 30.31
N VAL A 137 -8.69 0.71 31.50
CA VAL A 137 -9.33 -0.61 31.61
C VAL A 137 -10.79 -0.56 31.18
N ASN A 138 -11.54 0.48 31.58
CA ASN A 138 -12.92 0.63 31.16
C ASN A 138 -13.05 0.86 29.63
N ARG A 139 -12.11 1.59 29.02
CA ARG A 139 -12.04 1.81 27.56
C ARG A 139 -11.76 0.49 26.83
N PHE A 140 -10.82 -0.30 27.34
CA PHE A 140 -10.52 -1.61 26.79
C PHE A 140 -11.74 -2.53 26.89
N VAL A 141 -12.26 -2.73 28.11
CA VAL A 141 -13.42 -3.61 28.37
C VAL A 141 -14.64 -3.14 27.59
N GLY A 142 -14.93 -1.84 27.59
CA GLY A 142 -16.02 -1.20 26.84
C GLY A 142 -15.91 -1.36 25.32
N GLY A 143 -14.71 -1.50 24.78
CA GLY A 143 -14.47 -1.79 23.36
C GLY A 143 -14.60 -3.27 22.98
N ILE A 144 -14.78 -4.16 23.96
CA ILE A 144 -15.03 -5.59 23.73
C ILE A 144 -16.54 -5.79 23.59
N GLY A 145 -16.95 -6.36 22.46
CA GLY A 145 -18.34 -6.70 22.19
C GLY A 145 -18.78 -7.98 22.91
N PRO A 146 -20.06 -8.37 22.81
CA PRO A 146 -20.55 -9.61 23.40
C PRO A 146 -19.78 -10.83 22.88
N GLY A 147 -19.26 -11.66 23.80
CA GLY A 147 -18.47 -12.84 23.44
C GLY A 147 -17.55 -13.34 24.56
N PRO A 148 -16.76 -14.41 24.28
CA PRO A 148 -15.93 -15.08 25.28
C PRO A 148 -14.96 -14.15 26.01
N LEU A 149 -14.37 -13.19 25.30
CA LEU A 149 -13.45 -12.23 25.90
C LEU A 149 -14.17 -11.28 26.87
N ARG A 150 -15.38 -10.82 26.53
CA ARG A 150 -16.17 -9.98 27.42
C ARG A 150 -16.64 -10.75 28.64
N ASP A 151 -17.06 -12.00 28.44
CA ASP A 151 -17.47 -12.88 29.52
C ASP A 151 -16.31 -13.12 30.49
N MET A 152 -15.10 -13.40 29.97
CA MET A 152 -13.89 -13.53 30.80
C MET A 152 -13.59 -12.26 31.61
N MET A 153 -13.78 -11.07 31.03
CA MET A 153 -13.56 -9.80 31.77
C MET A 153 -14.60 -9.55 32.86
N ASN A 154 -15.83 -10.00 32.65
CA ASN A 154 -16.94 -9.88 33.61
C ASN A 154 -16.89 -10.95 34.70
N GLN A 155 -16.27 -12.11 34.44
CA GLN A 155 -16.11 -13.18 35.41
C GLN A 155 -15.26 -12.72 36.59
N SER A 156 -15.72 -13.01 37.81
CA SER A 156 -14.97 -12.84 39.06
C SER A 156 -14.31 -11.46 39.23
N ASN A 157 -14.95 -10.41 38.72
CA ASN A 157 -14.43 -9.04 38.70
C ASN A 157 -13.01 -8.93 38.09
N ASN A 158 -12.70 -9.72 37.07
CA ASN A 158 -11.39 -9.70 36.41
C ASN A 158 -11.00 -8.31 35.91
N ALA A 159 -11.96 -7.52 35.42
CA ALA A 159 -11.72 -6.12 35.06
C ALA A 159 -11.21 -5.27 36.25
N ASP A 160 -11.74 -5.47 37.46
CA ASP A 160 -11.27 -4.73 38.64
C ASP A 160 -9.93 -5.27 39.16
N ASN A 161 -9.69 -6.58 39.06
CA ASN A 161 -8.38 -7.15 39.35
C ASN A 161 -7.30 -6.59 38.41
N LEU A 162 -7.61 -6.39 37.12
CA LEU A 162 -6.70 -5.73 36.18
C LEU A 162 -6.38 -4.30 36.59
N LYS A 163 -7.37 -3.52 37.04
CA LYS A 163 -7.13 -2.16 37.57
C LYS A 163 -6.18 -2.19 38.76
N TYR A 164 -6.37 -3.13 39.68
CA TYR A 164 -5.50 -3.29 40.84
C TYR A 164 -4.06 -3.62 40.42
N LEU A 165 -3.87 -4.61 39.54
CA LEU A 165 -2.56 -5.01 39.04
C LEU A 165 -1.84 -3.85 38.36
N PHE A 166 -2.51 -3.11 37.48
CA PHE A 166 -1.91 -1.98 36.78
C PHE A 166 -1.53 -0.85 37.74
N LYS A 167 -2.33 -0.56 38.77
CA LYS A 167 -1.97 0.41 39.83
C LYS A 167 -0.74 -0.04 40.63
N GLN A 168 -0.58 -1.34 40.87
CA GLN A 168 0.59 -1.86 41.59
C GLN A 168 1.90 -1.73 40.82
N THR A 169 1.86 -1.79 39.48
CA THR A 169 3.09 -1.68 38.67
C THR A 169 3.79 -0.34 38.79
N GLN A 170 3.08 0.73 39.17
CA GLN A 170 3.61 2.10 39.26
C GLN A 170 4.37 2.50 37.98
N ALA A 171 3.85 2.09 36.83
CA ALA A 171 4.41 2.38 35.51
C ALA A 171 3.34 2.87 34.54
N ASN A 172 3.72 3.68 33.56
CA ASN A 172 2.89 3.94 32.39
C ASN A 172 3.26 2.94 31.29
N SER A 173 2.33 2.71 30.36
CA SER A 173 2.53 1.80 29.25
C SER A 173 2.05 2.47 27.96
N GLU A 174 2.89 2.40 26.93
CA GLU A 174 2.61 2.91 25.59
C GLU A 174 2.73 1.79 24.56
N ALA A 175 1.76 1.72 23.66
CA ALA A 175 1.68 0.68 22.63
C ALA A 175 1.77 1.27 21.23
N VAL A 176 2.71 0.77 20.44
CA VAL A 176 2.89 1.16 19.04
C VAL A 176 2.65 -0.04 18.13
N ILE A 177 1.65 0.06 17.27
CA ILE A 177 1.39 -0.97 16.25
C ILE A 177 2.50 -0.93 15.21
N THR A 178 3.20 -2.04 15.04
CA THR A 178 4.23 -2.19 14.00
C THR A 178 3.64 -2.71 12.70
N ALA A 179 2.68 -3.63 12.79
CA ALA A 179 1.99 -4.19 11.63
C ALA A 179 0.61 -4.73 12.04
N ALA A 180 -0.35 -4.69 11.13
CA ALA A 180 -1.61 -5.39 11.26
C ALA A 180 -2.09 -5.86 9.88
N ALA A 181 -2.63 -7.07 9.82
CA ALA A 181 -3.13 -7.66 8.58
C ALA A 181 -4.35 -8.54 8.85
N LEU A 182 -5.33 -8.47 7.95
CA LEU A 182 -6.47 -9.37 7.92
C LEU A 182 -6.01 -10.76 7.48
N GLU A 183 -6.23 -11.80 8.29
CA GLU A 183 -5.94 -13.20 7.95
C GLU A 183 -7.10 -13.85 7.19
N SER A 184 -8.33 -13.72 7.71
CA SER A 184 -9.52 -14.36 7.14
C SER A 184 -10.79 -13.74 7.68
N ILE A 185 -11.88 -13.76 6.91
CA ILE A 185 -13.22 -13.40 7.38
C ILE A 185 -14.12 -14.64 7.26
N ASP A 186 -14.82 -14.98 8.34
CA ASP A 186 -15.93 -15.91 8.31
C ASP A 186 -17.24 -15.13 8.13
N ASN A 187 -17.80 -15.19 6.92
CA ASN A 187 -19.04 -14.50 6.57
C ASN A 187 -20.29 -15.12 7.23
N THR A 188 -20.20 -16.34 7.77
CA THR A 188 -21.33 -16.99 8.45
C THR A 188 -21.50 -16.45 9.86
N SER A 189 -20.39 -16.24 10.56
CA SER A 189 -20.38 -15.72 11.94
C SER A 189 -20.10 -14.22 12.02
N ASN A 190 -19.79 -13.57 10.89
CA ASN A 190 -19.32 -12.19 10.77
C ASN A 190 -18.10 -11.91 11.65
N ILE A 191 -17.16 -12.86 11.71
CA ILE A 191 -15.92 -12.74 12.48
C ILE A 191 -14.72 -12.64 11.54
N ALA A 192 -13.97 -11.55 11.67
CA ALA A 192 -12.67 -11.34 11.06
C ALA A 192 -11.54 -11.75 12.02
N LYS A 193 -10.53 -12.45 11.49
CA LYS A 193 -9.27 -12.73 12.19
C LYS A 193 -8.22 -11.75 11.70
N VAL A 194 -7.65 -10.99 12.61
CA VAL A 194 -6.62 -9.99 12.31
C VAL A 194 -5.37 -10.32 13.12
N LEU A 195 -4.23 -10.43 12.44
CA LEU A 195 -2.94 -10.57 13.09
C LEU A 195 -2.36 -9.17 13.34
N VAL A 196 -2.10 -8.86 14.60
CA VAL A 196 -1.55 -7.57 15.03
C VAL A 196 -0.20 -7.80 15.69
N THR A 197 0.79 -7.01 15.28
CA THR A 197 2.10 -6.94 15.91
C THR A 197 2.25 -5.57 16.56
N VAL A 198 2.51 -5.57 17.85
CA VAL A 198 2.61 -4.37 18.68
C VAL A 198 3.94 -4.39 19.42
N ARG A 199 4.46 -3.20 19.68
CA ARG A 199 5.59 -2.99 20.56
C ARG A 199 5.14 -2.18 21.76
N VAL A 200 5.42 -2.68 22.96
CA VAL A 200 4.98 -2.06 24.21
C VAL A 200 6.18 -1.53 24.97
N THR A 201 6.12 -0.28 25.38
CA THR A 201 7.15 0.37 26.17
C THR A 201 6.55 0.74 27.52
N LEU A 202 7.14 0.22 28.59
CA LEU A 202 6.80 0.63 29.96
C LEU A 202 7.71 1.79 30.36
N SER A 203 7.17 2.77 31.07
CA SER A 203 7.95 3.86 31.68
C SER A 203 7.68 3.90 33.17
N ASP A 204 8.70 4.13 33.99
CA ASP A 204 8.50 4.35 35.43
C ASP A 204 7.80 5.71 35.73
N MET A 205 7.57 6.02 37.01
CA MET A 205 7.01 7.32 37.45
C MET A 205 7.95 8.51 37.24
N ASN A 206 9.22 8.28 36.97
CA ASN A 206 10.19 9.33 36.65
C ASN A 206 10.28 9.57 35.13
N GLY A 207 9.53 8.82 34.31
CA GLY A 207 9.53 8.91 32.85
C GLY A 207 10.68 8.16 32.18
N VAL A 208 11.36 7.26 32.88
CA VAL A 208 12.42 6.42 32.32
C VAL A 208 11.81 5.23 31.59
N ASN A 209 12.05 5.16 30.27
CA ASN A 209 11.57 4.09 29.42
C ASN A 209 12.37 2.80 29.60
N GLN A 210 11.66 1.69 29.79
CA GLN A 210 12.22 0.34 29.77
C GLN A 210 12.39 -0.15 28.32
N PRO A 211 13.21 -1.20 28.10
CA PRO A 211 13.32 -1.85 26.81
C PRO A 211 11.95 -2.30 26.28
N SER A 212 11.66 -1.89 25.05
CA SER A 212 10.36 -2.08 24.45
C SER A 212 10.16 -3.52 23.96
N THR A 213 9.12 -4.20 24.43
CA THR A 213 8.87 -5.63 24.16
C THR A 213 7.92 -5.83 22.98
N PRO A 214 8.28 -6.70 22.00
CA PRO A 214 7.37 -7.04 20.92
C PRO A 214 6.36 -8.10 21.36
N TYR A 215 5.12 -7.94 20.91
CA TYR A 215 4.06 -8.93 21.05
C TYR A 215 3.34 -9.12 19.72
N ARG A 216 2.82 -10.33 19.52
CA ARG A 216 1.98 -10.69 18.39
C ARG A 216 0.71 -11.33 18.91
N GLN A 217 -0.43 -10.90 18.39
CA GLN A 217 -1.74 -11.38 18.82
C GLN A 217 -2.65 -11.54 17.62
N ARG A 218 -3.49 -12.57 17.67
CA ARG A 218 -4.62 -12.74 16.78
C ARG A 218 -5.85 -12.16 17.47
N VAL A 219 -6.39 -11.10 16.89
CA VAL A 219 -7.60 -10.43 17.36
C VAL A 219 -8.76 -10.89 16.49
N PHE A 220 -9.84 -11.30 17.13
CA PHE A 220 -11.09 -11.69 16.47
C PHE A 220 -12.05 -10.51 16.60
N ILE A 221 -12.42 -9.90 15.48
CA ILE A 221 -13.39 -8.79 15.44
C ILE A 221 -14.71 -9.33 14.92
N ARG A 222 -15.80 -9.06 15.64
CA ARG A 222 -17.15 -9.39 15.20
C ARG A 222 -17.85 -8.11 14.74
N GLU A 223 -18.54 -8.20 13.62
CA GLU A 223 -19.51 -7.21 13.17
C GLU A 223 -20.92 -7.66 13.57
N ASP A 224 -21.67 -6.79 14.23
CA ASP A 224 -23.08 -7.04 14.56
C ASP A 224 -24.04 -6.61 13.43
N ASP A 225 -25.34 -6.84 13.63
CA ASP A 225 -26.37 -6.53 12.63
C ASP A 225 -26.50 -5.02 12.33
N SER A 226 -25.99 -4.15 13.22
CA SER A 226 -25.95 -2.69 13.03
C SER A 226 -24.67 -2.22 12.33
N GLY A 227 -23.78 -3.14 11.96
CA GLY A 227 -22.49 -2.86 11.36
C GLY A 227 -21.44 -2.38 12.37
N HIS A 228 -21.68 -2.53 13.67
CA HIS A 228 -20.72 -2.15 14.70
C HIS A 228 -19.69 -3.26 14.85
N MET A 229 -18.41 -2.89 14.76
CA MET A 229 -17.28 -3.81 14.87
C MET A 229 -16.66 -3.70 16.25
N ALA A 230 -16.57 -4.82 16.96
CA ALA A 230 -15.97 -4.87 18.29
C ALA A 230 -15.12 -6.14 18.47
N ALA A 231 -14.19 -6.10 19.42
CA ALA A 231 -13.38 -7.27 19.74
C ALA A 231 -14.25 -8.36 20.35
N TYR A 232 -14.16 -9.57 19.81
CA TYR A 232 -14.90 -10.75 20.23
C TYR A 232 -14.03 -11.71 21.04
N ASP A 233 -12.78 -11.89 20.61
CA ASP A 233 -11.79 -12.75 21.24
C ASP A 233 -10.37 -12.25 20.91
N ILE A 234 -9.38 -12.58 21.75
CA ILE A 234 -7.97 -12.31 21.52
C ILE A 234 -7.17 -13.54 21.91
N LYS A 235 -6.33 -14.02 21.00
CA LYS A 235 -5.44 -15.17 21.25
C LYS A 235 -3.99 -14.83 20.96
N TYR A 236 -3.11 -15.33 21.79
CA TYR A 236 -1.70 -15.39 21.48
C TYR A 236 -1.48 -16.55 20.49
N PRO A 237 -0.86 -16.33 19.33
CA PRO A 237 -0.51 -17.42 18.44
C PRO A 237 0.44 -18.38 19.16
N ASP A 238 0.24 -19.69 18.98
CA ASP A 238 0.99 -20.75 19.67
C ASP A 238 2.51 -20.50 19.56
N GLY A 239 3.15 -20.28 20.71
CA GLY A 239 4.59 -19.98 20.82
C GLY A 239 4.89 -18.49 21.01
N GLY A 240 4.99 -18.07 22.28
CA GLY A 240 5.55 -16.79 22.68
C GLY A 240 7.04 -16.68 22.35
N ASN A 241 7.47 -15.43 22.11
CA ASN A 241 8.82 -14.90 21.82
C ASN A 241 9.97 -15.89 21.62
#